data_AF-A0A4Q3RSC8-F1
#
_entry.id   AF-A0A4Q3RSC8-F1
#
_cell.length_a   1.000
_cell.length_b   1.000
_cell.length_c   1.000
_cell.angle_alpha   90.00
_cell.angle_beta   90.00
_cell.angle_gamma   90.00
#
_symmetry.space_group_name_H-M   'P 1'
#
loop_
_entity.id
_entity.type
_entity.pdbx_description
1 polymer ?
#
loop_
_entity_poly.entity_id
_entity_poly.type
_entity_poly.pdbx_seq_one_letter_code
_entity_poly.pdbx_strand_id
1 'polypeptide(L)'
;MKKHLIFLLLIIGASGDAAAQEKGPLFTGMYVQWGYNTEGYTRSNIQFAMGNGDKFTLHKVKAHDKPDMDAFIKSPFDISIPQYNYRIGFYLNRKKTKAIEVNFDHIKYVVTGGQT
;
A
#
# COMPACT_ATOMS: atom_id res chain seq x y z
N MET A 1 -0.90 26.11 -77.07
CA MET A 1 -0.52 26.53 -75.70
C MET A 1 -1.24 25.61 -74.69
N LYS A 2 -0.80 24.36 -74.51
CA LYS A 2 -0.14 23.86 -73.29
C LYS A 2 -0.32 24.75 -72.06
N LYS A 3 -1.26 24.40 -71.16
CA LYS A 3 -1.24 24.48 -69.66
C LYS A 3 -2.42 23.61 -69.17
N HIS A 4 -2.28 22.29 -69.01
CA HIS A 4 -2.07 21.60 -67.72
C HIS A 4 -2.77 22.34 -66.55
N LEU A 5 -3.71 21.75 -65.81
CA LEU A 5 -3.38 20.72 -64.84
C LEU A 5 -4.65 19.99 -64.34
N ILE A 6 -4.71 18.69 -64.60
CA ILE A 6 -5.55 17.72 -63.90
C ILE A 6 -5.04 17.66 -62.46
N PHE A 7 -5.88 17.91 -61.45
CA PHE A 7 -5.57 17.49 -60.08
C PHE A 7 -6.43 16.30 -59.72
N LEU A 8 -5.79 15.15 -59.89
CA LEU A 8 -6.28 13.82 -59.59
C LEU A 8 -6.55 13.70 -58.08
N LEU A 9 -7.69 13.10 -57.77
CA LEU A 9 -8.11 12.65 -56.45
C LEU A 9 -7.01 11.79 -55.79
N LEU A 10 -6.23 12.33 -54.85
CA LEU A 10 -5.45 11.50 -53.91
C LEU A 10 -6.26 11.32 -52.63
N ILE A 11 -7.22 10.40 -52.70
CA ILE A 11 -7.64 9.65 -51.51
C ILE A 11 -6.50 8.65 -51.28
N ILE A 12 -5.43 9.09 -50.62
CA ILE A 12 -4.49 8.17 -49.99
C ILE A 12 -5.28 7.54 -48.85
N GLY A 13 -5.65 6.28 -49.04
CA GLY A 13 -6.25 5.46 -48.01
C GLY A 13 -5.40 5.51 -46.76
N ALA A 14 -5.90 6.18 -45.73
CA ALA A 14 -5.58 5.81 -44.37
C ALA A 14 -6.26 4.47 -44.11
N SER A 15 -5.67 3.41 -44.64
CA SER A 15 -5.85 2.06 -44.11
C SER A 15 -5.17 2.07 -42.75
N GLY A 16 -5.83 2.70 -41.78
CA GLY A 16 -5.51 2.52 -40.38
C GLY A 16 -5.90 1.09 -40.07
N ASP A 17 -4.94 0.18 -40.12
CA ASP A 17 -5.07 -1.09 -39.43
C ASP A 17 -5.33 -0.75 -37.97
N ALA A 18 -6.60 -0.75 -37.58
CA ALA A 18 -7.00 -0.79 -36.19
C ALA A 18 -6.61 -2.17 -35.68
N ALA A 19 -5.31 -2.36 -35.42
CA ALA A 19 -4.81 -3.51 -34.72
C ALA A 19 -5.58 -3.58 -33.41
N ALA A 20 -6.43 -4.60 -33.27
CA ALA A 20 -7.12 -4.87 -32.03
C ALA A 20 -6.05 -4.98 -30.95
N GLN A 21 -6.01 -3.99 -30.05
CA GLN A 21 -5.06 -4.02 -28.96
C GLN A 21 -5.50 -5.16 -28.04
N GLU A 22 -4.84 -6.31 -28.17
CA GLU A 22 -4.93 -7.41 -27.22
C GLU A 22 -4.78 -6.79 -25.82
N LYS A 23 -5.87 -6.83 -25.03
CA LYS A 23 -5.83 -6.33 -23.66
C LYS A 23 -4.86 -7.21 -22.91
N GLY A 24 -3.65 -6.70 -22.70
CA GLY A 24 -2.64 -7.36 -21.89
C GLY A 24 -3.19 -7.71 -20.51
N PRO A 25 -2.58 -8.68 -19.81
CA PRO A 25 -3.05 -9.10 -18.50
C PRO A 25 -3.11 -7.89 -17.56
N LEU A 26 -4.17 -7.80 -16.76
CA LEU A 26 -4.41 -6.71 -15.81
C LEU A 26 -3.24 -6.53 -14.83
N PHE A 27 -2.60 -7.64 -14.46
CA PHE A 27 -1.40 -7.67 -13.63
C PHE A 27 -0.27 -8.39 -14.35
N THR A 28 0.95 -7.87 -14.21
CA THR A 28 2.14 -8.42 -14.86
C THR A 28 3.03 -9.23 -13.92
N GLY A 29 2.64 -9.35 -12.65
CA GLY A 29 3.32 -10.13 -11.63
C GLY A 29 2.79 -9.84 -10.22
N MET A 30 3.21 -10.65 -9.26
CA MET A 30 2.83 -10.56 -7.84
C MET A 30 4.07 -10.61 -6.95
N TYR A 31 3.98 -10.04 -5.75
CA TYR A 31 4.96 -10.22 -4.69
C TYR A 31 4.26 -10.38 -3.33
N VAL A 32 4.97 -11.02 -2.41
CA VAL A 32 4.56 -11.18 -1.00
C VAL A 32 5.72 -10.73 -0.12
N GLN A 33 5.40 -9.99 0.94
CA GLN A 33 6.36 -9.63 1.99
C GLN A 33 5.74 -9.99 3.34
N TRP A 34 6.60 -10.46 4.24
CA TRP A 34 6.26 -10.73 5.63
C TRP A 34 7.46 -10.37 6.50
N GLY A 35 7.18 -9.80 7.66
CA GLY A 35 8.23 -9.37 8.56
C GLY A 35 7.68 -8.65 9.77
N TYR A 36 8.55 -7.84 10.35
CA TYR A 36 8.36 -7.22 11.66
C TYR A 36 8.79 -5.76 11.58
N ASN A 37 8.08 -4.91 12.30
CA ASN A 37 8.37 -3.48 12.40
C ASN A 37 8.80 -3.14 13.83
N THR A 38 9.45 -2.00 13.96
CA THR A 38 9.58 -1.28 15.23
C THR A 38 8.91 0.07 15.08
N GLU A 39 8.16 0.48 16.09
CA GLU A 39 7.34 1.69 16.02
C GLU A 39 7.86 2.83 16.90
N GLY A 40 7.83 4.04 16.33
CA GLY A 40 8.01 5.28 17.07
C GLY A 40 6.70 6.04 17.18
N TYR A 41 6.28 6.38 18.39
CA TYR A 41 5.05 7.13 18.64
C TYR A 41 5.34 8.57 19.05
N THR A 42 4.60 9.51 18.44
CA THR A 42 4.55 10.90 18.90
C THR A 42 3.59 11.03 20.10
N ARG A 43 3.58 12.19 20.74
CA ARG A 43 2.58 12.47 21.79
C ARG A 43 1.19 12.56 21.16
N SER A 44 0.22 11.87 21.76
CA SER A 44 -1.15 11.83 21.27
C SER A 44 -2.15 12.24 22.35
N ASN A 45 -3.36 12.60 21.92
CA ASN A 45 -4.50 12.74 22.82
C ASN A 45 -5.40 11.52 22.67
N ILE A 46 -5.85 10.94 23.77
CA ILE A 46 -6.74 9.78 23.75
C ILE A 46 -8.07 10.17 24.37
N GLN A 47 -9.15 10.01 23.60
CA GLN A 47 -10.49 10.36 24.03
C GLN A 47 -11.34 9.11 24.20
N PHE A 48 -12.01 9.01 25.33
CA PHE A 48 -12.92 7.90 25.65
C PHE A 48 -14.31 8.46 25.95
N ALA A 49 -15.33 7.85 25.35
CA ALA A 49 -16.72 8.09 25.71
C ALA A 49 -17.13 7.03 26.73
N MET A 50 -17.59 7.48 27.89
CA MET A 50 -18.08 6.65 28.96
C MET A 50 -19.53 6.26 28.68
N GLY A 51 -19.98 5.11 29.21
CA GLY A 51 -21.35 4.64 29.02
C GLY A 51 -22.43 5.56 29.60
N ASN A 52 -22.07 6.45 30.53
CA ASN A 52 -22.95 7.48 31.09
C ASN A 52 -23.02 8.77 30.24
N GLY A 53 -22.30 8.84 29.11
CA GLY A 53 -22.26 10.00 28.22
C GLY A 53 -21.10 10.97 28.48
N ASP A 54 -20.34 10.78 29.56
CA ASP A 54 -19.17 11.61 29.85
C ASP A 54 -18.05 11.36 28.83
N LYS A 55 -17.28 12.41 28.53
CA LYS A 55 -16.13 12.33 27.64
C LYS A 55 -14.88 12.64 28.45
N PHE A 56 -13.96 11.69 28.49
CA PHE A 56 -12.66 11.85 29.14
C PHE A 56 -11.56 11.95 28.08
N THR A 57 -10.64 12.89 28.24
CA THR A 57 -9.50 13.06 27.33
C THR A 57 -8.19 13.02 28.10
N LEU A 58 -7.31 12.10 27.74
CA LEU A 58 -5.91 12.09 28.15
C LEU A 58 -5.12 12.95 27.16
N HIS A 59 -4.43 13.98 27.65
CA HIS A 59 -3.68 14.90 26.80
C HIS A 59 -2.19 14.56 26.75
N LYS A 60 -1.57 14.72 25.58
CA LYS A 60 -0.11 14.62 25.36
C LYS A 60 0.52 13.32 25.90
N VAL A 61 -0.24 12.24 25.84
CA VAL A 61 0.16 10.90 26.27
C VAL A 61 1.39 10.47 25.50
N LYS A 62 2.39 9.94 26.21
CA LYS A 62 3.54 9.29 25.59
C LYS A 62 3.33 7.78 25.59
N ALA A 63 3.56 7.17 24.45
CA ALA A 63 3.52 5.73 24.26
C ALA A 63 4.86 5.21 23.71
N HIS A 64 5.00 3.90 23.74
CA HIS A 64 6.16 3.19 23.25
C HIS A 64 5.73 1.90 22.56
N ASP A 65 6.61 1.40 21.69
CA ASP A 65 6.50 0.07 21.12
C ASP A 65 6.77 -1.01 22.19
N LYS A 66 6.27 -2.22 21.93
CA LYS A 66 6.51 -3.44 22.70
C LYS A 66 7.13 -4.50 21.76
N PRO A 67 8.40 -4.33 21.36
CA PRO A 67 9.07 -5.34 20.57
C PRO A 67 9.24 -6.62 21.40
N ASP A 68 8.86 -7.77 20.85
CA ASP A 68 8.96 -9.07 21.53
C ASP A 68 9.97 -10.00 20.80
N MET A 69 11.10 -9.42 20.38
CA MET A 69 12.08 -10.08 19.51
C MET A 69 12.66 -11.37 20.11
N ASP A 70 12.61 -11.55 21.43
CA ASP A 70 13.00 -12.79 22.10
C ASP A 70 12.13 -13.99 21.68
N ALA A 71 10.92 -13.74 21.20
CA ALA A 71 10.01 -14.78 20.74
C ALA A 71 10.54 -15.52 19.50
N PHE A 72 11.42 -14.92 18.69
CA PHE A 72 12.05 -15.62 17.57
C PHE A 72 12.84 -16.85 18.01
N ILE A 73 13.49 -16.76 19.17
CA ILE A 73 14.30 -17.84 19.71
C ILE A 73 13.42 -18.84 20.47
N LYS A 74 12.40 -18.35 21.18
CA LYS A 74 11.53 -19.16 22.04
C LYS A 74 10.45 -19.94 21.25
N SER A 75 9.95 -19.36 20.16
CA SER A 75 8.87 -19.91 19.32
C SER A 75 9.17 -19.71 17.83
N PRO A 76 10.20 -20.37 17.27
CA PRO A 76 10.67 -20.13 15.90
C PRO A 76 9.66 -20.49 14.80
N PHE A 77 8.62 -21.27 15.13
CA PHE A 77 7.56 -21.66 14.19
C PHE A 77 6.34 -20.74 14.23
N ASP A 78 6.26 -19.82 15.20
CA ASP A 78 5.16 -18.86 15.30
C ASP A 78 5.39 -17.65 14.40
N ILE A 79 4.87 -17.72 13.18
CA ILE A 79 4.94 -16.61 12.21
C ILE A 79 4.08 -15.38 12.60
N SER A 80 3.41 -15.42 13.75
CA SER A 80 2.52 -14.36 14.23
C SER A 80 3.06 -13.62 15.45
N ILE A 81 4.25 -13.99 15.94
CA ILE A 81 4.90 -13.40 17.11
C ILE A 81 6.33 -13.07 16.69
N PRO A 82 6.90 -11.89 17.02
CA PRO A 82 6.44 -10.85 17.96
C PRO A 82 5.32 -9.86 17.56
N GLN A 83 5.38 -9.26 16.38
CA GLN A 83 4.38 -8.32 15.85
C GLN A 83 4.55 -8.34 14.33
N TYR A 84 3.64 -8.98 13.60
CA TYR A 84 3.84 -9.30 12.20
C TYR A 84 3.17 -8.30 11.28
N ASN A 85 3.78 -8.11 10.12
CA ASN A 85 3.19 -7.45 8.97
C ASN A 85 3.12 -8.42 7.79
N TYR A 86 2.11 -8.25 6.94
CA TYR A 86 2.05 -8.91 5.65
C TYR A 86 1.61 -7.94 4.57
N ARG A 87 2.22 -8.08 3.40
CA ARG A 87 1.94 -7.27 2.22
C ARG A 87 1.81 -8.17 1.02
N ILE A 88 0.74 -7.98 0.25
CA ILE A 88 0.52 -8.67 -1.01
C ILE A 88 0.29 -7.59 -2.06
N GLY A 89 1.10 -7.62 -3.11
CA GLY A 89 1.02 -6.62 -4.17
C GLY A 89 1.05 -7.20 -5.57
N PHE A 90 0.42 -6.47 -6.48
CA PHE A 90 0.26 -6.84 -7.89
C PHE A 90 0.83 -5.72 -8.77
N TYR A 91 1.77 -6.07 -9.64
CA TYR A 91 2.40 -5.12 -10.55
C TYR A 91 1.46 -4.77 -11.71
N LEU A 92 1.33 -3.48 -11.98
CA LEU A 92 0.51 -2.92 -13.06
C LEU A 92 1.30 -2.79 -14.39
N ASN A 93 2.60 -3.05 -14.36
CA ASN A 93 3.46 -2.96 -15.53
C ASN A 93 4.66 -3.92 -15.47
N ARG A 94 5.10 -4.41 -16.63
CA ARG A 94 6.18 -5.41 -16.72
C ARG A 94 7.51 -4.94 -16.13
N LYS A 95 7.76 -3.62 -16.13
CA LYS A 95 8.96 -3.01 -15.52
C LYS A 95 8.91 -2.97 -13.99
N LYS A 96 7.81 -3.39 -13.35
CA LYS A 96 7.62 -3.44 -11.89
C LYS A 96 7.79 -2.08 -11.18
N THR A 97 7.45 -0.98 -11.86
CA THR A 97 7.55 0.38 -11.30
C THR A 97 6.23 0.90 -10.74
N LYS A 98 5.11 0.21 -11.00
CA LYS A 98 3.78 0.53 -10.47
C LYS A 98 3.14 -0.75 -9.93
N ALA A 99 2.58 -0.67 -8.73
CA ALA A 99 1.86 -1.78 -8.11
C ALA A 99 0.68 -1.26 -7.30
N ILE A 100 -0.32 -2.11 -7.09
CA ILE A 100 -1.29 -1.98 -6.01
C ILE A 100 -0.92 -2.97 -4.91
N GLU A 101 -1.03 -2.57 -3.65
CA GLU A 101 -0.69 -3.38 -2.49
C GLU A 101 -1.82 -3.33 -1.46
N VAL A 102 -2.12 -4.48 -0.87
CA VAL A 102 -2.87 -4.57 0.38
C VAL A 102 -1.89 -4.94 1.47
N ASN A 103 -1.85 -4.14 2.53
CA ASN A 103 -0.98 -4.33 3.68
C ASN A 103 -1.80 -4.46 4.97
N PHE A 104 -1.26 -5.22 5.90
CA PHE A 104 -1.75 -5.31 7.27
C PHE A 104 -0.57 -5.31 8.23
N ASP A 105 -0.64 -4.45 9.24
CA ASP A 105 0.36 -4.30 10.28
C ASP A 105 -0.29 -4.55 11.64
N HIS A 106 0.15 -5.59 12.36
CA HIS A 106 -0.33 -5.88 13.71
C HIS A 106 0.50 -5.15 14.78
N ILE A 107 0.30 -3.84 14.92
CA ILE A 107 1.06 -2.98 15.84
C ILE A 107 0.41 -2.85 17.22
N LYS A 108 1.21 -2.61 18.26
CA LYS A 108 0.73 -2.35 19.63
C LYS A 108 1.11 -0.95 20.11
N TYR A 109 0.10 -0.15 20.41
CA TYR A 109 0.26 1.15 21.07
C TYR A 109 0.20 0.97 22.59
N VAL A 110 1.33 1.13 23.29
CA VAL A 110 1.40 0.96 24.74
C VAL A 110 1.61 2.30 25.43
N VAL A 111 0.58 2.77 26.14
CA VAL A 111 0.68 3.96 27.00
C VAL A 111 1.70 3.71 28.10
N THR A 112 2.65 4.63 28.26
CA THR A 112 3.56 4.58 29.42
C THR A 112 2.80 5.05 30.67
N GLY A 113 2.84 4.25 31.73
CA GLY A 113 2.18 4.59 33.00
C GLY A 113 2.86 5.72 33.77
N GLY A 114 2.16 6.27 34.76
CA GLY A 114 2.70 7.28 35.68
C GLY A 114 2.98 8.66 35.05
N GLN A 115 2.29 8.99 33.97
CA GLN A 115 2.41 10.29 33.31
C GLN A 115 1.51 11.34 33.97
N THR A 116 2.03 12.56 34.07
CA THR A 116 1.37 13.76 34.59
C THR A 116 1.03 14.73 33.47
#